data_AF-A0A6J2RJ40-F1
#
_entry.id   AF-A0A6J2RJ40-F1
#
_cell.length_a   1.000
_cell.length_b   1.000
_cell.length_c   1.000
_cell.angle_alpha   90.00
_cell.angle_beta   90.00
_cell.angle_gamma   90.00
#
_symmetry.space_group_name_H-M   'P 1'
#
loop_
_entity.id
_entity.type
_entity.pdbx_description
1 polymer ?
#
loop_
_entity_poly.entity_id
_entity_poly.type
_entity_poly.pdbx_seq_one_letter_code
_entity_poly.pdbx_strand_id
1 'polypeptide(L)'
;MPLTASSWGSCGHLSEPPCCQRGNTVPCLIIAPMMMFWQTSMPREAKTSSVTQKQKMVKKRNLSPHEMNSAFFIVSAAPPCLEQEPEVVSEEESSDVSVSDLDGQQRSPLQLSTNIKCLVFPRGDITRFKPARPDICGLLGYYLMDAASVLPCLALDVQEGHSVLDLCAAPGGKTLALLQTQFIGFLCVNDTSVSRTLRLRKVLQSYVPKPLLSDQKLCITSFDGTKWEERNTFNRVIVDVPCTTDRHSLMEDDNNIFSKSRTGERQKLPQLQLELLLAGIIAACPGGEIIYSTCTLSQIQNQSVVEQAVHTAQEVHGIHLQVVDLRPLTRMFRKTFHFAPDLHLGEMVIPHLAANFGPIYMCKLRRLT
;
A
#
# COMPACT_ATOMS: atom_id res chain seq x y z
N MET A 1 41.06 23.87 10.97
CA MET A 1 41.20 23.19 12.27
C MET A 1 39.84 23.21 12.96
N PRO A 2 39.40 22.09 13.54
CA PRO A 2 37.98 21.79 13.74
C PRO A 2 37.43 22.43 15.02
N LEU A 3 36.19 22.92 14.96
CA LEU A 3 35.39 23.20 16.14
C LEU A 3 34.19 22.26 16.18
N THR A 4 34.06 21.69 17.35
CA THR A 4 33.22 20.58 17.79
C THR A 4 31.75 20.96 17.97
N ALA A 5 30.90 19.93 17.85
CA ALA A 5 29.56 19.76 18.39
C ALA A 5 29.00 20.90 19.27
N SER A 6 27.94 21.55 18.78
CA SER A 6 27.01 22.33 19.60
C SER A 6 25.63 21.67 19.60
N SER A 7 25.35 21.00 20.72
CA SER A 7 24.06 20.86 21.41
C SER A 7 22.80 21.24 20.62
N TRP A 8 22.00 20.24 20.25
CA TRP A 8 20.56 20.42 20.05
C TRP A 8 19.82 19.74 21.19
N GLY A 9 18.91 20.52 21.78
CA GLY A 9 18.37 20.31 23.11
C GLY A 9 17.65 18.98 23.31
N SER A 10 17.69 18.53 24.55
CA SER A 10 16.87 17.46 25.09
C SER A 10 15.40 17.72 24.74
N CYS A 11 14.88 16.98 23.75
CA CYS A 11 13.45 16.95 23.52
C CYS A 11 12.83 16.25 24.74
N GLY A 12 11.99 17.00 25.45
CA GLY A 12 11.36 16.60 26.70
C GLY A 12 10.68 15.24 26.60
N HIS A 13 10.50 14.63 27.77
CA HIS A 13 9.68 13.45 27.99
C HIS A 13 8.55 13.32 26.95
N LEU A 14 8.61 12.28 26.11
CA LEU A 14 7.45 11.77 25.40
C LEU A 14 6.46 11.25 26.45
N SER A 15 5.73 12.18 27.08
CA SER A 15 4.38 11.90 27.56
C SER A 15 3.60 11.32 26.39
N GLU A 16 2.92 10.21 26.66
CA GLU A 16 1.91 9.50 25.87
C GLU A 16 1.60 10.05 24.46
N PRO A 17 1.50 9.19 23.42
CA PRO A 17 1.10 9.65 22.09
C PRO A 17 -0.19 10.48 22.23
N PRO A 18 -0.29 11.68 21.60
CA PRO A 18 -1.40 12.59 21.83
C PRO A 18 -2.68 11.95 21.32
N CYS A 19 -3.34 11.21 22.21
CA CYS A 19 -4.56 10.49 21.96
C CYS A 19 -5.68 11.32 22.59
N CYS A 20 -6.66 11.70 21.77
CA CYS A 20 -7.85 12.45 22.17
C CYS A 20 -7.67 13.94 22.55
N GLN A 21 -7.12 14.79 21.68
CA GLN A 21 -7.47 16.23 21.73
C GLN A 21 -8.21 16.78 20.49
N ARG A 22 -8.52 15.98 19.47
CA ARG A 22 -9.58 16.29 18.47
C ARG A 22 -10.25 15.00 18.04
N GLY A 23 -11.52 14.82 18.38
CA GLY A 23 -12.28 13.56 18.21
C GLY A 23 -12.59 13.10 16.77
N ASN A 24 -11.82 13.52 15.76
CA ASN A 24 -12.15 13.32 14.33
C ASN A 24 -11.03 12.70 13.48
N THR A 25 -9.91 12.28 14.07
CA THR A 25 -8.77 11.72 13.31
C THR A 25 -8.68 10.21 13.42
N VAL A 26 -8.40 9.49 12.33
CA VAL A 26 -8.03 8.06 12.38
C VAL A 26 -6.62 7.97 12.98
N PRO A 27 -6.43 7.44 14.20
CA PRO A 27 -5.13 7.44 14.87
C PRO A 27 -4.22 6.30 14.41
N CYS A 28 -4.74 5.41 13.56
CA CYS A 28 -4.07 4.19 13.17
C CYS A 28 -2.76 4.51 12.45
N LEU A 29 -1.65 4.00 12.99
CA LEU A 29 -0.38 3.91 12.28
C LEU A 29 -0.39 2.61 11.46
N ILE A 30 0.14 2.60 10.25
CA ILE A 30 0.47 1.33 9.58
C ILE A 30 1.85 0.93 10.04
N ILE A 31 2.04 -0.33 10.41
CA ILE A 31 3.32 -0.81 10.88
C ILE A 31 3.61 -2.13 10.19
N ALA A 32 4.74 -2.25 9.50
CA ALA A 32 5.02 -3.47 8.75
C ALA A 32 6.06 -4.35 9.45
N PRO A 33 5.73 -5.62 9.78
CA PRO A 33 6.74 -6.57 10.16
C PRO A 33 7.52 -7.02 8.92
N MET A 34 8.85 -7.05 9.03
CA MET A 34 9.69 -7.77 8.07
C MET A 34 9.38 -9.27 8.20
N MET A 35 8.84 -9.88 7.14
CA MET A 35 8.54 -11.32 7.15
C MET A 35 9.85 -12.11 7.00
N MET A 36 10.04 -13.19 7.75
CA MET A 36 11.21 -14.07 7.58
C MET A 36 11.03 -15.02 6.41
N PHE A 37 12.11 -15.36 5.69
CA PHE A 37 12.19 -16.61 4.92
C PHE A 37 12.91 -17.70 5.75
N TRP A 38 12.58 -18.95 5.39
CA TRP A 38 12.98 -20.23 5.96
C TRP A 38 14.43 -20.29 6.50
N GLN A 39 14.58 -20.68 7.77
CA GLN A 39 15.72 -21.47 8.21
C GLN A 39 15.35 -22.92 7.91
N THR A 40 16.12 -23.58 7.03
CA THR A 40 15.92 -24.99 6.68
C THR A 40 15.94 -25.86 7.94
N SER A 41 14.78 -26.37 8.34
CA SER A 41 14.70 -27.40 9.38
C SER A 41 15.26 -28.70 8.82
N MET A 42 16.53 -29.01 9.13
CA MET A 42 16.98 -30.41 9.03
C MET A 42 16.14 -31.27 9.99
N PRO A 43 15.69 -32.46 9.58
CA PRO A 43 14.88 -33.32 10.44
C PRO A 43 15.72 -33.77 11.64
N ARG A 44 15.35 -33.33 12.85
CA ARG A 44 15.89 -33.91 14.09
C ARG A 44 15.13 -35.18 14.39
N GLU A 45 15.91 -36.26 14.50
CA GLU A 45 15.49 -37.57 14.97
C GLU A 45 14.64 -37.49 16.23
N ALA A 46 13.61 -38.34 16.26
CA ALA A 46 12.75 -38.55 17.40
C ALA A 46 13.56 -39.00 18.62
N LYS A 47 13.53 -38.21 19.69
CA LYS A 47 13.80 -38.69 21.05
C LYS A 47 12.71 -38.22 21.98
N THR A 48 11.98 -39.21 22.48
CA THR A 48 11.06 -39.16 23.60
C THR A 48 11.76 -38.63 24.85
N SER A 49 11.13 -37.69 25.55
CA SER A 49 11.19 -37.62 27.01
C SER A 49 10.14 -36.64 27.55
N SER A 50 9.41 -37.14 28.53
CA SER A 50 8.54 -36.41 29.45
C SER A 50 9.32 -35.34 30.23
N VAL A 51 8.62 -34.32 30.74
CA VAL A 51 8.72 -33.81 32.13
C VAL A 51 8.12 -32.39 32.28
N THR A 52 7.06 -32.33 33.10
CA THR A 52 6.47 -31.24 33.92
C THR A 52 6.34 -29.79 33.42
N GLN A 53 5.09 -29.32 33.46
CA GLN A 53 4.70 -27.90 33.56
C GLN A 53 5.22 -27.27 34.87
N LYS A 54 5.91 -26.13 34.74
CA LYS A 54 5.97 -25.11 35.80
C LYS A 54 5.41 -23.80 35.26
N GLN A 55 4.29 -23.37 35.84
CA GLN A 55 3.75 -22.02 35.68
C GLN A 55 4.77 -20.99 36.16
N LYS A 56 5.08 -20.00 35.34
CA LYS A 56 5.76 -18.76 35.75
C LYS A 56 4.87 -17.57 35.43
N MET A 57 4.44 -16.88 36.48
CA MET A 57 3.82 -15.56 36.42
C MET A 57 4.66 -14.61 35.57
N VAL A 58 4.09 -14.11 34.47
CA VAL A 58 4.70 -13.03 33.67
C VAL A 58 4.25 -11.69 34.25
N LYS A 59 5.19 -10.96 34.84
CA LYS A 59 5.03 -9.58 35.30
C LYS A 59 4.65 -8.66 34.12
N LYS A 60 3.59 -7.86 34.32
CA LYS A 60 3.24 -6.70 33.48
C LYS A 60 4.46 -5.81 33.25
N ARG A 61 4.87 -5.61 32.00
CA ARG A 61 5.73 -4.50 31.58
C ARG A 61 5.12 -3.88 30.33
N ASN A 62 4.81 -2.59 30.41
CA ASN A 62 4.50 -1.76 29.25
C ASN A 62 5.76 -1.57 28.40
N LEU A 63 5.60 -1.29 27.10
CA LEU A 63 6.72 -0.96 26.22
C LEU A 63 7.53 0.20 26.80
N SER A 64 8.85 0.09 26.79
CA SER A 64 9.73 1.18 27.18
C SER A 64 9.91 2.14 25.98
N PRO A 65 10.05 3.46 26.22
CA PRO A 65 10.31 4.45 25.16
C PRO A 65 11.49 4.11 24.24
N HIS A 66 12.42 3.27 24.69
CA HIS A 66 13.60 2.86 23.94
C HIS A 66 13.30 1.93 22.73
N GLU A 67 12.21 1.15 22.75
CA GLU A 67 11.84 0.25 21.63
C GLU A 67 11.18 1.03 20.46
N MET A 68 10.69 2.25 20.69
CA MET A 68 10.15 3.15 19.66
C MET A 68 11.23 4.03 19.01
N ASN A 69 12.40 4.17 19.64
CA ASN A 69 13.47 5.06 19.17
C ASN A 69 14.37 4.45 18.06
N SER A 70 14.24 3.16 17.74
CA SER A 70 15.01 2.50 16.66
C SER A 70 14.23 2.30 15.36
N ALA A 71 12.91 2.53 15.37
CA ALA A 71 12.08 2.51 14.17
C ALA A 71 12.18 3.89 13.48
N PHE A 72 12.53 3.90 12.19
CA PHE A 72 12.54 5.13 11.42
C PHE A 72 11.13 5.47 10.94
N PHE A 73 10.82 6.76 10.96
CA PHE A 73 9.62 7.34 10.35
C PHE A 73 9.80 7.46 8.83
N ILE A 74 8.65 7.64 8.17
CA ILE A 74 8.44 8.14 6.79
C ILE A 74 8.29 7.05 5.73
N VAL A 75 7.07 6.52 5.67
CA VAL A 75 6.29 6.70 4.44
C VAL A 75 5.29 7.82 4.71
N SER A 76 5.73 9.07 4.58
CA SER A 76 4.88 10.25 4.68
C SER A 76 5.18 11.10 3.45
N ALA A 77 4.17 11.32 2.62
CA ALA A 77 4.25 12.33 1.58
C ALA A 77 4.06 13.70 2.26
N ALA A 78 5.16 14.33 2.64
CA ALA A 78 5.22 15.78 2.77
C ALA A 78 6.00 16.31 1.56
N PRO A 79 5.54 17.38 0.88
CA PRO A 79 6.26 17.93 -0.26
C PRO A 79 7.64 18.42 0.21
N PRO A 80 8.75 18.11 -0.51
CA PRO A 80 10.05 18.67 -0.18
C PRO A 80 10.01 20.19 -0.43
N CYS A 81 10.33 20.98 0.60
CA CYS A 81 10.78 22.35 0.40
C CYS A 81 12.12 22.28 -0.34
N LEU A 82 12.22 23.01 -1.44
CA LEU A 82 13.43 23.11 -2.25
C LEU A 82 14.56 23.75 -1.43
N GLU A 83 15.50 22.95 -0.96
CA GLU A 83 16.83 23.44 -0.62
C GLU A 83 17.64 23.47 -1.92
N GLN A 84 17.93 24.68 -2.39
CA GLN A 84 18.84 24.93 -3.51
C GLN A 84 20.27 24.72 -3.00
N GLU A 85 20.95 23.68 -3.47
CA GLU A 85 22.42 23.62 -3.43
C GLU A 85 22.97 24.39 -4.66
N PRO A 86 24.09 25.14 -4.51
CA PRO A 86 24.58 26.00 -5.56
C PRO A 86 25.32 25.20 -6.65
N GLU A 87 24.91 25.39 -7.91
CA GLU A 87 25.65 24.89 -9.08
C GLU A 87 26.99 25.62 -9.21
N VAL A 88 28.07 24.84 -9.25
CA VAL A 88 29.39 25.30 -9.68
C VAL A 88 29.42 25.23 -11.21
N VAL A 89 29.41 26.40 -11.84
CA VAL A 89 29.62 26.55 -13.28
C VAL A 89 31.11 26.44 -13.58
N SER A 90 31.49 25.49 -14.42
CA SER A 90 32.76 25.52 -15.16
C SER A 90 32.43 25.49 -16.65
N GLU A 91 32.70 26.61 -17.30
CA GLU A 91 32.58 26.83 -18.74
C GLU A 91 33.64 26.03 -19.50
N GLU A 92 33.25 25.21 -20.47
CA GLU A 92 34.05 24.95 -21.68
C GLU A 92 33.09 24.80 -22.88
N GLU A 93 33.26 25.68 -23.86
CA GLU A 93 32.56 25.68 -25.14
C GLU A 93 33.17 24.66 -26.12
N SER A 94 32.34 23.90 -26.84
CA SER A 94 32.52 23.68 -28.29
C SER A 94 31.23 23.17 -28.98
N SER A 95 30.76 23.94 -29.97
CA SER A 95 29.91 23.65 -31.14
C SER A 95 30.03 22.23 -31.73
N ASP A 96 29.10 21.56 -32.42
CA ASP A 96 27.78 21.74 -33.05
C ASP A 96 27.19 20.30 -33.10
N VAL A 97 25.88 20.01 -33.08
CA VAL A 97 24.96 19.99 -34.23
C VAL A 97 23.54 19.72 -33.70
N SER A 98 22.60 20.50 -34.21
CA SER A 98 21.16 20.46 -34.00
C SER A 98 20.47 19.20 -34.51
N VAL A 99 19.66 18.56 -33.67
CA VAL A 99 18.41 17.92 -34.09
C VAL A 99 17.30 18.48 -33.20
N SER A 100 16.41 19.22 -33.84
CA SER A 100 15.26 19.92 -33.29
C SER A 100 14.21 18.98 -32.72
N ASP A 101 13.80 19.29 -31.49
CA ASP A 101 12.45 19.33 -30.91
C ASP A 101 11.39 18.33 -31.38
N LEU A 102 10.77 17.64 -30.40
CA LEU A 102 9.32 17.63 -30.14
C LEU A 102 9.02 16.61 -29.02
N ASP A 103 9.11 17.00 -27.74
CA ASP A 103 8.13 16.57 -26.72
C ASP A 103 8.25 17.40 -25.42
N GLY A 104 7.80 18.65 -25.48
CA GLY A 104 7.68 19.54 -24.33
C GLY A 104 6.35 19.38 -23.60
N GLN A 105 5.94 18.16 -23.24
CA GLN A 105 4.86 18.00 -22.26
C GLN A 105 5.42 18.23 -20.86
N GLN A 106 5.13 19.40 -20.32
CA GLN A 106 5.40 19.80 -18.94
C GLN A 106 4.68 18.82 -17.99
N ARG A 107 5.34 17.72 -17.63
CA ARG A 107 4.79 16.69 -16.74
C ARG A 107 4.63 17.31 -15.35
N SER A 108 3.38 17.49 -14.92
CA SER A 108 3.07 17.89 -13.55
C SER A 108 3.74 16.92 -12.57
N PRO A 109 4.36 17.40 -11.48
CA PRO A 109 5.04 16.54 -10.51
C PRO A 109 4.06 15.50 -9.94
N LEU A 110 4.55 14.27 -9.72
CA LEU A 110 3.75 13.20 -9.13
C LEU A 110 3.32 13.61 -7.71
N GLN A 111 2.01 13.79 -7.52
CA GLN A 111 1.42 14.02 -6.21
C GLN A 111 1.07 12.68 -5.55
N LEU A 112 1.15 12.65 -4.22
CA LEU A 112 0.91 11.46 -3.40
C LEU A 112 -0.11 11.79 -2.30
N SER A 113 -0.91 10.79 -1.92
CA SER A 113 -1.80 10.89 -0.77
C SER A 113 -0.99 11.23 0.50
N THR A 114 -1.40 12.27 1.21
CA THR A 114 -0.75 12.70 2.46
C THR A 114 -1.38 12.01 3.67
N ASN A 115 -0.87 12.27 4.88
CA ASN A 115 -1.35 11.76 6.17
C ASN A 115 -1.29 10.24 6.42
N ILE A 116 -1.05 9.42 5.39
CA ILE A 116 -0.72 8.01 5.57
C ILE A 116 0.62 7.92 6.32
N LYS A 117 0.65 7.15 7.41
CA LYS A 117 1.85 6.95 8.23
C LYS A 117 2.19 5.47 8.30
N CYS A 118 3.30 5.08 7.70
CA CYS A 118 3.84 3.72 7.81
C CYS A 118 5.19 3.72 8.54
N LEU A 119 5.35 2.88 9.57
CA LEU A 119 6.64 2.61 10.22
C LEU A 119 7.22 1.28 9.76
N VAL A 120 8.52 1.30 9.53
CA VAL A 120 9.33 0.13 9.19
C VAL A 120 10.63 0.17 9.99
N PHE A 121 11.18 -0.99 10.28
CA PHE A 121 12.55 -1.06 10.79
C PHE A 121 13.55 -0.76 9.67
N PRO A 122 14.78 -0.30 10.01
CA PRO A 122 15.84 -0.10 9.03
C PRO A 122 16.10 -1.34 8.18
N ARG A 123 16.60 -1.11 6.97
CA ARG A 123 16.96 -2.17 6.04
C ARG A 123 17.94 -3.16 6.71
N GLY A 124 17.60 -4.45 6.70
CA GLY A 124 18.35 -5.54 7.34
C GLY A 124 17.91 -5.87 8.77
N ASP A 125 17.08 -5.04 9.41
CA ASP A 125 16.55 -5.30 10.75
C ASP A 125 15.27 -6.16 10.68
N ILE A 126 15.39 -7.40 11.18
CA ILE A 126 14.34 -8.42 11.20
C ILE A 126 13.42 -8.35 12.43
N THR A 127 13.54 -7.31 13.25
CA THR A 127 12.70 -7.11 14.43
C THR A 127 11.23 -7.04 14.01
N ARG A 128 10.36 -7.62 14.85
CA ARG A 128 8.91 -7.59 14.64
C ARG A 128 8.27 -6.64 15.64
N PHE A 129 7.39 -5.79 15.12
CA PHE A 129 6.52 -5.01 15.98
C PHE A 129 5.58 -5.94 16.77
N LYS A 130 5.32 -5.57 18.02
CA LYS A 130 4.38 -6.30 18.87
C LYS A 130 2.96 -6.16 18.28
N PRO A 131 2.03 -7.08 18.55
CA PRO A 131 0.62 -6.86 18.21
C PRO A 131 0.08 -5.59 18.87
N ALA A 132 -0.74 -4.82 18.14
CA ALA A 132 -1.40 -3.64 18.68
C ALA A 132 -2.33 -4.02 19.83
N ARG A 133 -2.49 -3.10 20.78
CA ARG A 133 -3.40 -3.24 21.92
C ARG A 133 -4.44 -2.12 21.87
N PRO A 134 -5.70 -2.39 22.27
CA PRO A 134 -6.71 -1.36 22.33
C PRO A 134 -6.33 -0.27 23.34
N ASP A 135 -6.59 0.97 22.98
CA ASP A 135 -6.48 2.13 23.86
C ASP A 135 -7.69 2.25 24.81
N ILE A 136 -7.78 3.37 25.53
CA ILE A 136 -8.89 3.67 26.44
C ILE A 136 -10.26 3.75 25.73
N CYS A 137 -10.27 4.03 24.43
CA CYS A 137 -11.47 4.10 23.59
C CYS A 137 -11.77 2.74 22.92
N GLY A 138 -10.95 1.72 23.16
CA GLY A 138 -11.07 0.40 22.55
C GLY A 138 -10.54 0.33 21.12
N LEU A 139 -9.83 1.36 20.64
CA LEU A 139 -9.25 1.41 19.30
C LEU A 139 -7.81 0.90 19.30
N LEU A 140 -7.44 0.17 18.26
CA LEU A 140 -6.08 -0.33 18.06
C LEU A 140 -5.19 0.78 17.49
N GLY A 141 -4.02 0.98 18.10
CA GLY A 141 -3.10 2.07 17.72
C GLY A 141 -2.41 1.89 16.36
N TYR A 142 -2.28 0.66 15.86
CA TYR A 142 -1.67 0.42 14.55
C TYR A 142 -2.04 -0.91 13.88
N TYR A 143 -2.10 -0.91 12.55
CA TYR A 143 -2.41 -2.09 11.75
C TYR A 143 -1.14 -2.74 11.21
N LEU A 144 -0.97 -4.04 11.47
CA LEU A 144 0.16 -4.81 10.93
C LEU A 144 -0.13 -5.30 9.51
N MET A 145 0.62 -4.83 8.53
CA MET A 145 0.53 -5.27 7.12
C MET A 145 1.87 -5.17 6.41
N ASP A 146 2.01 -5.76 5.23
CA ASP A 146 3.18 -5.52 4.38
C ASP A 146 3.27 -4.03 4.00
N ALA A 147 4.42 -3.38 4.27
CA ALA A 147 4.61 -1.96 3.97
C ALA A 147 4.46 -1.65 2.48
N ALA A 148 4.81 -2.59 1.59
CA ALA A 148 4.65 -2.38 0.15
C ALA A 148 3.18 -2.21 -0.24
N SER A 149 2.24 -2.77 0.53
CA SER A 149 0.80 -2.62 0.29
C SER A 149 0.27 -1.20 0.54
N VAL A 150 1.08 -0.30 1.12
CA VAL A 150 0.76 1.12 1.32
C VAL A 150 1.05 1.93 0.05
N LEU A 151 2.00 1.51 -0.79
CA LEU A 151 2.41 2.26 -1.97
C LEU A 151 1.27 2.52 -2.98
N PRO A 152 0.38 1.55 -3.29
CA PRO A 152 -0.79 1.81 -4.12
C PRO A 152 -1.69 2.93 -3.57
N CYS A 153 -1.88 2.99 -2.24
CA CYS A 153 -2.71 4.01 -1.59
C CYS A 153 -2.07 5.40 -1.63
N LEU A 154 -0.75 5.49 -1.57
CA LEU A 154 -0.02 6.76 -1.74
C LEU A 154 -0.09 7.23 -3.19
N ALA A 155 0.17 6.32 -4.14
CA ALA A 155 0.17 6.62 -5.56
C ALA A 155 -1.21 7.06 -6.06
N LEU A 156 -2.29 6.63 -5.39
CA LEU A 156 -3.66 7.01 -5.73
C LEU A 156 -3.92 8.52 -5.60
N ASP A 157 -3.11 9.25 -4.84
CA ASP A 157 -3.21 10.72 -4.75
C ASP A 157 -4.61 11.22 -4.35
N VAL A 158 -5.09 10.80 -3.18
CA VAL A 158 -6.38 11.21 -2.65
C VAL A 158 -6.31 12.66 -2.16
N GLN A 159 -7.17 13.52 -2.72
CA GLN A 159 -7.32 14.93 -2.35
C GLN A 159 -8.63 15.16 -1.60
N GLU A 160 -8.74 16.33 -0.97
CA GLU A 160 -9.90 16.73 -0.18
C GLU A 160 -11.20 16.69 -0.99
N GLY A 161 -12.22 16.04 -0.43
CA GLY A 161 -13.54 15.92 -1.02
C GLY A 161 -13.70 14.81 -2.07
N HIS A 162 -12.64 14.07 -2.42
CA HIS A 162 -12.75 13.00 -3.42
C HIS A 162 -13.75 11.91 -3.03
N SER A 163 -14.52 11.45 -4.01
CA SER A 163 -15.22 10.16 -3.96
C SER A 163 -14.24 9.05 -4.35
N VAL A 164 -14.14 8.01 -3.51
CA VAL A 164 -13.17 6.92 -3.66
C VAL A 164 -13.88 5.58 -3.68
N LEU A 165 -13.49 4.70 -4.60
CA LEU A 165 -13.94 3.31 -4.68
C LEU A 165 -12.77 2.35 -4.40
N ASP A 166 -12.95 1.47 -3.42
CA ASP A 166 -12.10 0.30 -3.18
C ASP A 166 -12.87 -0.96 -3.63
N LEU A 167 -12.59 -1.43 -4.85
CA LEU A 167 -13.44 -2.40 -5.54
C LEU A 167 -13.30 -3.84 -4.99
N CYS A 168 -12.13 -4.14 -4.42
CA CYS A 168 -11.72 -5.46 -3.93
C CYS A 168 -11.05 -5.33 -2.55
N ALA A 169 -11.79 -4.77 -1.60
CA ALA A 169 -11.25 -4.14 -0.41
C ALA A 169 -10.83 -5.08 0.72
N ALA A 170 -11.50 -6.24 0.85
CA ALA A 170 -11.33 -7.04 2.04
C ALA A 170 -9.97 -7.77 2.02
N PRO A 171 -9.26 -7.90 3.15
CA PRO A 171 -9.74 -7.72 4.53
C PRO A 171 -9.72 -6.28 5.08
N GLY A 172 -9.36 -5.26 4.28
CA GLY A 172 -9.51 -3.84 4.64
C GLY A 172 -8.24 -3.08 4.98
N GLY A 173 -7.05 -3.64 4.78
CA GLY A 173 -5.78 -2.96 5.08
C GLY A 173 -5.55 -1.71 4.23
N LYS A 174 -5.81 -1.80 2.91
CA LYS A 174 -5.74 -0.65 1.99
C LYS A 174 -6.84 0.37 2.26
N THR A 175 -8.05 -0.11 2.55
CA THR A 175 -9.16 0.75 3.00
C THR A 175 -8.79 1.57 4.25
N LEU A 176 -8.14 0.94 5.25
CA LEU A 176 -7.63 1.66 6.42
C LEU A 176 -6.57 2.71 6.04
N ALA A 177 -5.65 2.37 5.14
CA ALA A 177 -4.65 3.32 4.65
C ALA A 177 -5.29 4.52 3.93
N LEU A 178 -6.32 4.29 3.12
CA LEU A 178 -7.09 5.34 2.46
C LEU A 178 -7.80 6.24 3.48
N LEU A 179 -8.42 5.66 4.51
CA LEU A 179 -9.08 6.43 5.57
C LEU A 179 -8.11 7.29 6.41
N GLN A 180 -6.83 6.92 6.49
CA GLN A 180 -5.80 7.74 7.16
C GLN A 180 -5.52 9.06 6.44
N THR A 181 -5.85 9.18 5.15
CA THR A 181 -5.69 10.44 4.40
C THR A 181 -6.53 11.57 4.98
N GLN A 182 -7.68 11.24 5.60
CA GLN A 182 -8.68 12.16 6.16
C GLN A 182 -9.32 13.13 5.14
N PHE A 183 -9.05 12.92 3.86
CA PHE A 183 -9.51 13.79 2.78
C PHE A 183 -10.70 13.24 2.00
N ILE A 184 -11.04 11.97 2.22
CA ILE A 184 -12.13 11.32 1.49
C ILE A 184 -13.48 11.92 1.89
N GLY A 185 -14.20 12.46 0.91
CA GLY A 185 -15.57 12.93 1.08
C GLY A 185 -16.54 11.74 1.20
N PHE A 186 -16.36 10.75 0.33
CA PHE A 186 -17.14 9.52 0.33
C PHE A 186 -16.29 8.32 -0.10
N LEU A 187 -16.35 7.22 0.66
CA LEU A 187 -15.64 5.98 0.40
C LEU A 187 -16.64 4.84 0.16
N CYS A 188 -16.65 4.26 -1.04
CA CYS A 188 -17.32 3.00 -1.31
C CYS A 188 -16.33 1.84 -1.25
N VAL A 189 -16.70 0.79 -0.53
CA VAL A 189 -15.83 -0.34 -0.21
C VAL A 189 -16.57 -1.62 -0.57
N ASN A 190 -16.04 -2.36 -1.53
CA ASN A 190 -16.66 -3.57 -2.04
C ASN A 190 -15.72 -4.77 -1.93
N ASP A 191 -16.27 -5.95 -1.65
CA ASP A 191 -15.60 -7.23 -1.91
C ASP A 191 -16.69 -8.28 -2.15
N THR A 192 -16.53 -9.11 -3.18
CA THR A 192 -17.55 -10.11 -3.55
C THR A 192 -17.87 -11.10 -2.44
N SER A 193 -16.98 -11.31 -1.48
CA SER A 193 -17.15 -12.26 -0.40
C SER A 193 -17.74 -11.62 0.85
N VAL A 194 -18.98 -11.99 1.18
CA VAL A 194 -19.65 -11.56 2.42
C VAL A 194 -18.83 -11.89 3.66
N SER A 195 -18.15 -13.05 3.70
CA SER A 195 -17.33 -13.42 4.84
C SER A 195 -16.10 -12.52 5.00
N ARG A 196 -15.51 -12.05 3.89
CA ARG A 196 -14.38 -11.13 3.91
C ARG A 196 -14.83 -9.71 4.24
N THR A 197 -15.98 -9.25 3.75
CA THR A 197 -16.51 -7.91 4.12
C THR A 197 -16.91 -7.84 5.58
N LEU A 198 -17.40 -8.93 6.18
CA LEU A 198 -17.58 -9.01 7.64
C LEU A 198 -16.26 -8.87 8.41
N ARG A 199 -15.15 -9.41 7.90
CA ARG A 199 -13.80 -9.19 8.48
C ARG A 199 -13.37 -7.74 8.34
N LEU A 200 -13.60 -7.14 7.17
CA LEU A 200 -13.33 -5.72 6.93
C LEU A 200 -14.10 -4.83 7.91
N ARG A 201 -15.40 -5.09 8.13
CA ARG A 201 -16.20 -4.34 9.12
C ARG A 201 -15.60 -4.42 10.51
N LYS A 202 -15.14 -5.60 10.94
CA LYS A 202 -14.46 -5.78 12.24
C LYS A 202 -13.14 -5.01 12.31
N VAL A 203 -12.37 -5.01 11.22
CA VAL A 203 -11.14 -4.21 11.11
C VAL A 203 -11.49 -2.73 11.26
N LEU A 204 -12.42 -2.18 10.46
CA LEU A 204 -12.80 -0.78 10.56
C LEU A 204 -13.30 -0.40 11.98
N GLN A 205 -14.14 -1.23 12.60
CA GLN A 205 -14.62 -1.02 13.97
C GLN A 205 -13.49 -1.01 15.01
N SER A 206 -12.38 -1.71 14.76
CA SER A 206 -11.25 -1.80 15.68
C SER A 206 -10.26 -0.65 15.53
N TYR A 207 -10.25 0.06 14.40
CA TYR A 207 -9.23 1.06 14.07
C TYR A 207 -9.78 2.47 13.80
N VAL A 208 -11.07 2.59 13.48
CA VAL A 208 -11.68 3.83 13.00
C VAL A 208 -12.74 4.31 14.00
N PRO A 209 -12.67 5.57 14.45
CA PRO A 209 -13.70 6.16 15.30
C PRO A 209 -15.10 6.07 14.67
N LYS A 210 -16.11 5.75 15.48
CA LYS A 210 -17.51 5.60 15.04
C LYS A 210 -18.06 6.76 14.18
N PRO A 211 -17.77 8.04 14.46
CA PRO A 211 -18.26 9.15 13.64
C PRO A 211 -17.78 9.11 12.18
N LEU A 212 -16.66 8.45 11.90
CA LEU A 212 -16.13 8.29 10.54
C LEU A 212 -16.70 7.06 9.82
N LEU A 213 -17.45 6.21 10.53
CA LEU A 213 -18.10 5.02 10.00
C LEU A 213 -19.59 5.25 9.67
N SER A 214 -20.01 6.52 9.55
CA SER A 214 -21.38 6.87 9.15
C SER A 214 -21.65 6.50 7.69
N ASP A 215 -22.88 6.06 7.40
CA ASP A 215 -23.30 5.70 6.03
C ASP A 215 -23.20 6.87 5.02
N GLN A 216 -23.14 8.11 5.50
CA GLN A 216 -22.92 9.31 4.67
C GLN A 216 -21.49 9.41 4.11
N LYS A 217 -20.50 8.80 4.79
CA LYS A 217 -19.07 8.87 4.43
C LYS A 217 -18.52 7.55 3.92
N LEU A 218 -19.13 6.43 4.33
CA LEU A 218 -18.63 5.10 4.07
C LEU A 218 -19.77 4.16 3.69
N CYS A 219 -19.68 3.56 2.52
CA CYS A 219 -20.56 2.48 2.09
C CYS A 219 -19.76 1.17 2.01
N ILE A 220 -20.28 0.09 2.57
CA ILE A 220 -19.65 -1.24 2.47
C ILE A 220 -20.64 -2.20 1.79
N THR A 221 -20.28 -2.69 0.61
CA THR A 221 -21.10 -3.58 -0.22
C THR A 221 -20.45 -4.96 -0.37
N SER A 222 -21.20 -5.93 -0.90
CA SER A 222 -20.68 -7.27 -1.22
C SER A 222 -21.18 -7.74 -2.57
N PHE A 223 -20.92 -6.93 -3.60
CA PHE A 223 -21.30 -7.20 -4.98
C PHE A 223 -20.15 -7.80 -5.78
N ASP A 224 -20.50 -8.48 -6.86
CA ASP A 224 -19.55 -8.89 -7.88
C ASP A 224 -18.97 -7.65 -8.57
N GLY A 225 -17.71 -7.35 -8.30
CA GLY A 225 -17.04 -6.15 -8.81
C GLY A 225 -16.91 -6.12 -10.34
N THR A 226 -17.00 -7.27 -11.01
CA THR A 226 -16.97 -7.32 -12.49
C THR A 226 -18.22 -6.71 -13.12
N LYS A 227 -19.29 -6.58 -12.34
CA LYS A 227 -20.60 -6.04 -12.76
C LYS A 227 -20.89 -4.72 -12.08
N TRP A 228 -19.86 -3.94 -11.75
CA TRP A 228 -20.06 -2.64 -11.14
C TRP A 228 -20.78 -1.70 -12.13
N GLU A 229 -22.01 -1.30 -11.78
CA GLU A 229 -22.91 -0.59 -12.70
C GLU A 229 -22.71 0.93 -12.70
N GLU A 230 -22.21 1.49 -11.59
CA GLU A 230 -21.99 2.93 -11.49
C GLU A 230 -20.89 3.38 -12.46
N ARG A 231 -21.18 4.43 -13.23
CA ARG A 231 -20.28 4.98 -14.25
C ARG A 231 -19.99 6.44 -13.94
N ASN A 232 -18.75 6.85 -14.15
CA ASN A 232 -18.31 8.23 -14.00
C ASN A 232 -18.55 8.84 -12.59
N THR A 233 -18.53 8.01 -11.54
CA THR A 233 -18.89 8.44 -10.18
C THR A 233 -17.67 8.80 -9.33
N PHE A 234 -16.57 8.06 -9.48
CA PHE A 234 -15.46 8.10 -8.52
C PHE A 234 -14.29 8.93 -9.02
N ASN A 235 -13.76 9.84 -8.19
CA ASN A 235 -12.55 10.59 -8.52
C ASN A 235 -11.29 9.72 -8.41
N ARG A 236 -11.33 8.71 -7.53
CA ARG A 236 -10.24 7.75 -7.30
C ARG A 236 -10.79 6.33 -7.20
N VAL A 237 -10.12 5.39 -7.86
CA VAL A 237 -10.48 3.97 -7.80
C VAL A 237 -9.24 3.14 -7.50
N ILE A 238 -9.31 2.28 -6.50
CA ILE A 238 -8.29 1.25 -6.25
C ILE A 238 -8.86 -0.12 -6.61
N VAL A 239 -8.11 -0.86 -7.42
CA VAL A 239 -8.47 -2.18 -7.95
C VAL A 239 -7.38 -3.16 -7.53
N ASP A 240 -7.40 -3.52 -6.24
CA ASP A 240 -6.50 -4.51 -5.64
C ASP A 240 -7.05 -5.92 -5.84
N VAL A 241 -6.75 -6.50 -6.99
CA VAL A 241 -7.47 -7.67 -7.49
C VAL A 241 -7.08 -8.97 -6.78
N PRO A 242 -8.00 -9.96 -6.72
CA PRO A 242 -7.62 -11.33 -6.38
C PRO A 242 -6.56 -11.83 -7.38
N CYS A 243 -5.49 -12.41 -6.87
CA CYS A 243 -4.38 -12.92 -7.67
C CYS A 243 -3.85 -14.22 -7.07
N THR A 244 -2.75 -14.75 -7.60
CA THR A 244 -2.10 -15.94 -7.04
C THR A 244 -1.49 -15.72 -5.66
N THR A 245 -1.41 -14.48 -5.16
CA THR A 245 -0.97 -14.16 -3.79
C THR A 245 0.33 -14.88 -3.41
N ASP A 246 1.37 -14.76 -4.24
CA ASP A 246 2.51 -15.69 -4.29
C ASP A 246 3.14 -15.98 -2.92
N ARG A 247 3.35 -14.95 -2.09
CA ARG A 247 3.89 -15.15 -0.73
C ARG A 247 2.95 -15.96 0.15
N HIS A 248 1.64 -15.66 0.13
CA HIS A 248 0.66 -16.41 0.92
C HIS A 248 0.59 -17.87 0.46
N SER A 249 0.58 -18.11 -0.86
CA SER A 249 0.57 -19.47 -1.42
C SER A 249 1.83 -20.29 -1.18
N LEU A 250 2.95 -19.67 -0.81
CA LEU A 250 4.15 -20.39 -0.36
C LEU A 250 4.12 -20.73 1.13
N MET A 251 3.28 -20.06 1.92
CA MET A 251 3.29 -20.12 3.38
C MET A 251 2.06 -20.82 3.96
N GLU A 252 0.99 -20.94 3.18
CA GLU A 252 -0.30 -21.49 3.60
C GLU A 252 -0.75 -22.56 2.60
N ASP A 253 -1.01 -23.77 3.09
CA ASP A 253 -1.53 -24.87 2.27
C ASP A 253 -3.08 -24.88 2.26
N ASP A 254 -3.72 -24.34 3.30
CA ASP A 254 -5.16 -24.29 3.41
C ASP A 254 -5.77 -23.35 2.35
N ASN A 255 -6.71 -23.88 1.58
CA ASN A 255 -7.37 -23.16 0.48
C ASN A 255 -6.37 -22.54 -0.54
N ASN A 256 -5.21 -23.17 -0.74
CA ASN A 256 -4.17 -22.65 -1.62
C ASN A 256 -4.61 -22.68 -3.11
N ILE A 257 -4.39 -21.57 -3.83
CA ILE A 257 -4.73 -21.42 -5.25
C ILE A 257 -3.93 -22.35 -6.18
N PHE A 258 -2.79 -22.89 -5.72
CA PHE A 258 -1.99 -23.87 -6.45
C PHE A 258 -2.42 -25.32 -6.21
N SER A 259 -3.42 -25.56 -5.35
CA SER A 259 -4.01 -26.89 -5.19
C SER A 259 -4.61 -27.40 -6.50
N LYS A 260 -4.54 -28.72 -6.73
CA LYS A 260 -5.01 -29.34 -7.98
C LYS A 260 -6.48 -29.03 -8.28
N SER A 261 -7.31 -28.99 -7.25
CA SER A 261 -8.75 -28.67 -7.35
C SER A 261 -9.04 -27.26 -7.85
N ARG A 262 -8.12 -26.31 -7.65
CA ARG A 262 -8.29 -24.89 -8.04
C ARG A 262 -7.56 -24.50 -9.32
N THR A 263 -7.02 -25.46 -10.06
CA THR A 263 -6.29 -25.21 -11.32
C THR A 263 -7.11 -24.39 -12.32
N GLY A 264 -8.39 -24.72 -12.49
CA GLY A 264 -9.29 -24.01 -13.42
C GLY A 264 -9.62 -22.59 -12.96
N GLU A 265 -9.70 -22.35 -11.65
CA GLU A 265 -9.85 -21.01 -11.10
C GLU A 265 -8.58 -20.18 -11.32
N ARG A 266 -7.42 -20.74 -10.99
CA ARG A 266 -6.11 -20.09 -11.17
C ARG A 266 -5.87 -19.64 -12.61
N GLN A 267 -6.25 -20.47 -13.59
CA GLN A 267 -6.12 -20.13 -15.01
C GLN A 267 -7.02 -18.97 -15.45
N LYS A 268 -8.13 -18.74 -14.77
CA LYS A 268 -9.09 -17.66 -15.07
C LYS A 268 -8.75 -16.34 -14.38
N LEU A 269 -7.77 -16.31 -13.47
CA LEU A 269 -7.42 -15.10 -12.73
C LEU A 269 -7.12 -13.90 -13.63
N PRO A 270 -6.29 -14.00 -14.70
CA PRO A 270 -6.01 -12.84 -15.55
C PRO A 270 -7.27 -12.25 -16.20
N GLN A 271 -8.20 -13.11 -16.61
CA GLN A 271 -9.48 -12.68 -17.20
C GLN A 271 -10.37 -11.97 -16.17
N LEU A 272 -10.48 -12.53 -14.96
CA LEU A 272 -11.19 -11.89 -13.86
C LEU A 272 -10.58 -10.53 -13.50
N GLN A 273 -9.26 -10.43 -13.46
CA GLN A 273 -8.53 -9.19 -13.16
C GLN A 273 -8.77 -8.12 -14.21
N LEU A 274 -8.79 -8.51 -15.50
CA LEU A 274 -9.15 -7.64 -16.61
C LEU A 274 -10.57 -7.09 -16.46
N GLU A 275 -11.54 -7.94 -16.16
CA GLU A 275 -12.95 -7.54 -15.96
C GLU A 275 -13.10 -6.57 -14.79
N LEU A 276 -12.41 -6.83 -13.67
CA LEU A 276 -12.40 -5.93 -12.50
C LEU A 276 -11.74 -4.59 -12.81
N LEU A 277 -10.62 -4.59 -13.54
CA LEU A 277 -9.94 -3.35 -13.92
C LEU A 277 -10.79 -2.51 -14.88
N LEU A 278 -11.44 -3.14 -15.85
CA LEU A 278 -12.38 -2.45 -16.75
C LEU A 278 -13.56 -1.84 -16.00
N ALA A 279 -14.15 -2.58 -15.05
CA ALA A 279 -15.20 -2.06 -14.19
C ALA A 279 -14.73 -0.82 -13.40
N GLY A 280 -13.52 -0.88 -12.82
CA GLY A 280 -12.92 0.27 -12.13
C GLY A 280 -12.66 1.47 -13.03
N ILE A 281 -12.19 1.25 -14.26
CA ILE A 281 -11.99 2.30 -15.29
C ILE A 281 -13.32 2.98 -15.64
N ILE A 282 -14.39 2.20 -15.85
CA ILE A 282 -15.72 2.70 -16.20
C ILE A 282 -16.34 3.49 -15.03
N ALA A 283 -16.10 3.05 -13.80
CA ALA A 283 -16.60 3.69 -12.58
C ALA A 283 -15.92 5.04 -12.29
N ALA A 284 -14.66 5.21 -12.71
CA ALA A 284 -13.93 6.47 -12.56
C ALA A 284 -14.52 7.59 -13.42
N CYS A 285 -14.62 8.82 -12.92
CA CYS A 285 -15.01 9.98 -13.71
C CYS A 285 -13.93 10.37 -14.73
N PRO A 286 -14.26 11.13 -15.79
CA PRO A 286 -13.25 11.79 -16.61
C PRO A 286 -12.33 12.65 -15.73
N GLY A 287 -11.02 12.57 -15.97
CA GLY A 287 -9.99 13.16 -15.12
C GLY A 287 -9.66 12.35 -13.86
N GLY A 288 -10.45 11.34 -13.52
CA GLY A 288 -10.25 10.46 -12.36
C GLY A 288 -9.05 9.53 -12.53
N GLU A 289 -8.53 9.04 -11.41
CA GLU A 289 -7.34 8.20 -11.37
C GLU A 289 -7.64 6.81 -10.81
N ILE A 290 -7.03 5.80 -11.41
CA ILE A 290 -7.21 4.40 -11.11
C ILE A 290 -5.85 3.81 -10.75
N ILE A 291 -5.78 3.07 -9.63
CA ILE A 291 -4.63 2.24 -9.28
C ILE A 291 -5.03 0.78 -9.40
N TYR A 292 -4.38 0.06 -10.31
CA TYR A 292 -4.41 -1.39 -10.35
C TYR A 292 -3.26 -1.93 -9.49
N SER A 293 -3.53 -2.90 -8.61
CA SER A 293 -2.46 -3.57 -7.84
C SER A 293 -2.69 -5.06 -7.68
N THR A 294 -1.58 -5.80 -7.55
CA THR A 294 -1.57 -7.23 -7.23
C THR A 294 -0.46 -7.54 -6.23
N CYS A 295 -0.53 -8.70 -5.57
CA CYS A 295 0.58 -9.26 -4.80
C CYS A 295 1.15 -10.54 -5.42
N THR A 296 1.36 -10.51 -6.74
CA THR A 296 2.02 -11.57 -7.51
C THR A 296 3.15 -11.01 -8.38
N LEU A 297 4.16 -11.83 -8.64
CA LEU A 297 5.26 -11.57 -9.56
C LEU A 297 4.89 -11.91 -11.03
N SER A 298 3.72 -12.48 -11.27
CA SER A 298 3.32 -12.98 -12.59
C SER A 298 3.00 -11.84 -13.57
N GLN A 299 3.78 -11.74 -14.66
CA GLN A 299 3.56 -10.76 -15.73
C GLN A 299 2.16 -10.87 -16.36
N ILE A 300 1.64 -12.09 -16.51
CA ILE A 300 0.31 -12.36 -17.11
C ILE A 300 -0.81 -11.76 -16.25
N GLN A 301 -0.62 -11.65 -14.93
CA GLN A 301 -1.56 -11.01 -14.01
C GLN A 301 -1.27 -9.51 -13.79
N ASN A 302 -0.15 -9.00 -14.34
CA ASN A 302 0.33 -7.65 -14.08
C ASN A 302 0.25 -6.83 -15.37
N GLN A 303 1.35 -6.72 -16.11
CA GLN A 303 1.44 -5.87 -17.31
C GLN A 303 0.43 -6.30 -18.38
N SER A 304 0.28 -7.61 -18.63
CA SER A 304 -0.64 -8.12 -19.65
C SER A 304 -2.10 -7.75 -19.38
N VAL A 305 -2.52 -7.73 -18.10
CA VAL A 305 -3.87 -7.30 -17.72
C VAL A 305 -4.06 -5.81 -18.00
N VAL A 306 -3.08 -4.98 -17.62
CA VAL A 306 -3.18 -3.52 -17.82
C VAL A 306 -3.16 -3.16 -19.31
N GLU A 307 -2.27 -3.76 -20.10
CA GLU A 307 -2.24 -3.56 -21.55
C GLU A 307 -3.59 -3.89 -22.21
N GLN A 308 -4.13 -5.07 -21.87
CA GLN A 308 -5.41 -5.50 -22.41
C GLN A 308 -6.55 -4.59 -21.95
N ALA A 309 -6.54 -4.15 -20.69
CA ALA A 309 -7.55 -3.25 -20.15
C ALA A 309 -7.52 -1.88 -20.84
N VAL A 310 -6.33 -1.31 -21.07
CA VAL A 310 -6.17 -0.03 -21.78
C VAL A 310 -6.69 -0.14 -23.21
N HIS A 311 -6.30 -1.20 -23.93
CA HIS A 311 -6.77 -1.45 -25.29
C HIS A 311 -8.29 -1.64 -25.34
N THR A 312 -8.85 -2.48 -24.47
CA THR A 312 -10.30 -2.74 -24.42
C THR A 312 -11.10 -1.51 -24.01
N ALA A 313 -10.60 -0.70 -23.06
CA ALA A 313 -11.24 0.55 -22.67
C ALA A 313 -11.35 1.53 -23.85
N GLN A 314 -10.30 1.63 -24.67
CA GLN A 314 -10.30 2.48 -25.86
C GLN A 314 -11.23 1.93 -26.96
N GLU A 315 -11.05 0.68 -27.38
CA GLU A 315 -11.77 0.10 -28.52
C GLU A 315 -13.25 -0.16 -28.25
N VAL A 316 -13.59 -0.66 -27.06
CA VAL A 316 -14.96 -1.09 -26.74
C VAL A 316 -15.75 0.01 -26.05
N HIS A 317 -15.11 0.80 -25.20
CA HIS A 317 -15.79 1.81 -24.38
C HIS A 317 -15.52 3.25 -24.82
N GLY A 318 -14.61 3.48 -25.77
CA GLY A 318 -14.22 4.84 -26.20
C GLY A 318 -13.51 5.65 -25.11
N ILE A 319 -12.99 4.98 -24.08
CA ILE A 319 -12.34 5.63 -22.93
C ILE A 319 -10.84 5.70 -23.18
N HIS A 320 -10.30 6.91 -23.28
CA HIS A 320 -8.87 7.13 -23.39
C HIS A 320 -8.22 7.17 -22.02
N LEU A 321 -7.11 6.43 -21.87
CA LEU A 321 -6.36 6.33 -20.63
C LEU A 321 -4.92 6.81 -20.84
N GLN A 322 -4.39 7.51 -19.85
CA GLN A 322 -2.98 7.84 -19.75
C GLN A 322 -2.35 7.00 -18.65
N VAL A 323 -1.26 6.30 -18.96
CA VAL A 323 -0.41 5.67 -17.95
C VAL A 323 0.40 6.76 -17.24
N VAL A 324 0.28 6.85 -15.91
CA VAL A 324 1.00 7.82 -15.11
C VAL A 324 2.35 7.23 -14.68
N ASP A 325 3.42 7.99 -14.90
CA ASP A 325 4.79 7.60 -14.56
C ASP A 325 5.01 7.55 -13.04
N LEU A 326 5.23 6.36 -12.50
CA LEU A 326 5.47 6.12 -11.08
C LEU A 326 6.97 6.04 -10.72
N ARG A 327 7.89 6.24 -11.67
CA ARG A 327 9.33 6.29 -11.39
C ARG A 327 9.75 7.35 -10.35
N PRO A 328 9.06 8.51 -10.22
CA PRO A 328 9.34 9.42 -9.11
C PRO A 328 9.09 8.77 -7.73
N LEU A 329 8.00 8.00 -7.59
CA LEU A 329 7.68 7.26 -6.36
C LEU A 329 8.75 6.21 -6.07
N THR A 330 9.19 5.43 -7.08
CA THR A 330 10.24 4.43 -6.86
C THR A 330 11.55 5.07 -6.41
N ARG A 331 11.93 6.22 -7.01
CA ARG A 331 13.09 7.01 -6.57
C ARG A 331 12.98 7.50 -5.13
N MET A 332 11.79 7.96 -4.71
CA MET A 332 11.54 8.40 -3.33
C MET A 332 11.73 7.25 -2.33
N PHE A 333 11.24 6.05 -2.66
CA PHE A 333 11.19 4.93 -1.71
C PHE A 333 12.23 3.82 -1.93
N ARG A 334 13.19 3.98 -2.86
CA ARG A 334 14.25 2.99 -3.16
C ARG A 334 15.16 2.63 -1.98
N LYS A 335 15.24 3.49 -0.96
CA LYS A 335 16.00 3.22 0.27
C LYS A 335 15.27 2.22 1.19
N THR A 336 13.94 2.16 1.08
CA THR A 336 13.05 1.34 1.91
C THR A 336 12.66 0.04 1.22
N PHE A 337 12.29 0.10 -0.05
CA PHE A 337 11.84 -1.05 -0.84
C PHE A 337 12.83 -1.40 -1.93
N HIS A 338 12.83 -2.67 -2.33
CA HIS A 338 13.54 -3.13 -3.51
C HIS A 338 12.55 -3.20 -4.69
N PHE A 339 12.79 -2.41 -5.73
CA PHE A 339 11.93 -2.37 -6.92
C PHE A 339 12.54 -3.23 -8.04
N ALA A 340 11.70 -3.87 -8.84
CA ALA A 340 12.12 -4.55 -10.05
C ALA A 340 12.65 -3.54 -11.07
N PRO A 341 13.79 -3.81 -11.74
CA PRO A 341 14.28 -2.96 -12.82
C PRO A 341 13.47 -3.16 -14.11
N ASP A 342 13.51 -2.15 -14.98
CA ASP A 342 13.15 -2.23 -16.41
C ASP A 342 11.74 -2.74 -16.73
N LEU A 343 10.75 -2.44 -15.88
CA LEU A 343 9.35 -2.64 -16.21
C LEU A 343 8.90 -1.58 -17.22
N HIS A 344 8.34 -2.00 -18.35
CA HIS A 344 7.80 -1.10 -19.36
C HIS A 344 6.45 -0.49 -18.96
N LEU A 345 5.73 -1.14 -18.04
CA LEU A 345 4.41 -0.73 -17.55
C LEU A 345 4.27 -1.01 -16.06
N GLY A 346 3.89 0.02 -15.31
CA GLY A 346 3.76 -0.04 -13.86
C GLY A 346 5.09 -0.20 -13.13
N GLU A 347 5.02 -0.40 -11.81
CA GLU A 347 6.15 -0.58 -10.92
C GLU A 347 5.90 -1.78 -10.01
N MET A 348 6.96 -2.48 -9.60
CA MET A 348 6.84 -3.66 -8.74
C MET A 348 7.85 -3.63 -7.61
N VAL A 349 7.38 -3.75 -6.37
CA VAL A 349 8.22 -4.11 -5.23
C VAL A 349 8.44 -5.61 -5.25
N ILE A 350 9.70 -6.03 -5.21
CA ILE A 350 10.11 -7.43 -5.18
C ILE A 350 10.70 -7.81 -3.81
N PRO A 351 10.44 -9.02 -3.31
CA PRO A 351 11.05 -9.50 -2.08
C PRO A 351 12.58 -9.49 -2.14
N HIS A 352 13.23 -8.89 -1.14
CA HIS A 352 14.69 -8.88 -1.00
C HIS A 352 15.10 -9.17 0.45
N LEU A 353 16.19 -9.89 0.68
CA LEU A 353 16.60 -10.32 2.04
C LEU A 353 16.75 -9.15 3.03
N ALA A 354 17.34 -8.04 2.58
CA ALA A 354 17.50 -6.86 3.41
C ALA A 354 16.23 -6.00 3.54
N ALA A 355 15.20 -6.22 2.73
CA ALA A 355 13.94 -5.46 2.72
C ALA A 355 12.81 -6.36 2.22
N ASN A 356 12.38 -7.30 3.06
CA ASN A 356 11.50 -8.40 2.65
C ASN A 356 10.02 -8.00 2.62
N PHE A 357 9.72 -6.99 1.82
CA PHE A 357 8.37 -6.52 1.51
C PHE A 357 7.91 -7.06 0.15
N GLY A 358 6.63 -6.92 -0.16
CA GLY A 358 6.04 -7.38 -1.41
C GLY A 358 5.90 -8.91 -1.49
N PRO A 359 5.65 -9.47 -2.69
CA PRO A 359 5.56 -8.75 -3.96
C PRO A 359 4.35 -7.81 -4.00
N ILE A 360 4.50 -6.62 -4.56
CA ILE A 360 3.39 -5.71 -4.89
C ILE A 360 3.67 -5.09 -6.26
N TYR A 361 2.83 -5.40 -7.24
CA TYR A 361 2.77 -4.66 -8.50
C TYR A 361 1.73 -3.54 -8.39
N MET A 362 2.02 -2.40 -9.01
CA MET A 362 1.06 -1.31 -9.13
C MET A 362 1.20 -0.56 -10.46
N CYS A 363 0.07 -0.19 -11.05
CA CYS A 363 0.03 0.69 -12.22
C CYS A 363 -1.02 1.77 -12.01
N LYS A 364 -0.65 3.02 -12.31
CA LYS A 364 -1.52 4.18 -12.20
C LYS A 364 -2.00 4.59 -13.58
N LEU A 365 -3.32 4.71 -13.72
CA LEU A 365 -3.99 5.15 -14.93
C LEU A 365 -4.78 6.42 -14.62
N ARG A 366 -4.80 7.36 -15.56
CA ARG A 366 -5.67 8.52 -15.53
C ARG A 366 -6.66 8.44 -16.68
N ARG A 367 -7.95 8.52 -16.38
CA ARG A 367 -9.01 8.54 -17.39
C ARG A 367 -9.10 9.94 -18.00
N LEU A 368 -8.96 10.05 -19.32
CA LEU A 368 -8.98 11.33 -20.03
C LEU A 368 -10.38 11.74 -20.50
N THR A 369 -11.22 10.77 -20.86
CA THR A 369 -12.56 10.98 -21.46
C THR A 369 -13.63 10.12 -20.80
#